data_AF-A0A2R6H7Z2-F1
#
_entry.id   AF-A0A2R6H7Z2-F1
#
_cell.length_a   1.000
_cell.length_b   1.000
_cell.length_c   1.000
_cell.angle_alpha   90.00
_cell.angle_beta   90.00
_cell.angle_gamma   90.00
#
_symmetry.space_group_name_H-M   'P 1'
#
loop_
_entity.id
_entity.type
_entity.pdbx_description
1 polymer ?
#
loop_
_entity_poly.entity_id
_entity_poly.type
_entity_poly.pdbx_seq_one_letter_code
_entity_poly.pdbx_strand_id
1 'polypeptide(L)'
;MSDAGAGGAGGVDEGEASEGDATHAAGTDGAGRSGTDREQIAKLIDGTLPWSELRNDVLPDPKDPQRFETTRAILEERVDWDEPILVPLNEKLYVVGTDGGRAVKCECGHEFCPADENWKESARVRVREDEEEVGEIYPEGMGQNSDWTFQLREWFCPGCFAQLDVDAVPAGYPVLHAFEPDIDAFYEGWLGRPAPDREEAVETDGGRDVESEVDRTEDTEGAR
;
A
#
# COMPACT_ATOMS: atom_id res chain seq x y z
N MET A 1 28.64 66.18 -7.10
CA MET A 1 29.69 65.97 -6.08
C MET A 1 29.02 65.43 -4.82
N SER A 2 28.91 64.11 -4.76
CA SER A 2 28.71 63.34 -3.53
C SER A 2 29.29 61.95 -3.82
N ASP A 3 30.47 61.71 -3.25
CA ASP A 3 31.06 60.41 -2.88
C ASP A 3 30.03 59.55 -2.10
N ALA A 4 30.11 58.23 -1.92
CA ALA A 4 31.09 57.19 -2.23
C ALA A 4 30.43 55.82 -1.96
N GLY A 5 31.00 54.75 -2.52
CA GLY A 5 31.25 53.51 -1.77
C GLY A 5 30.29 52.32 -1.94
N ALA A 6 30.70 51.36 -2.77
CA ALA A 6 30.54 49.90 -2.57
C ALA A 6 31.57 49.25 -3.51
N GLY A 7 32.55 48.46 -3.08
CA GLY A 7 32.48 47.36 -2.13
C GLY A 7 32.68 46.08 -2.95
N GLY A 8 33.92 45.59 -3.02
CA GLY A 8 34.34 44.52 -3.92
C GLY A 8 34.14 43.10 -3.39
N ALA A 9 34.10 42.19 -4.36
CA ALA A 9 34.53 40.78 -4.37
C ALA A 9 33.92 39.78 -3.35
N GLY A 10 33.24 38.78 -3.92
CA GLY A 10 33.06 37.46 -3.34
C GLY A 10 32.89 36.46 -4.48
N GLY A 11 33.93 35.67 -4.75
CA GLY A 11 33.91 34.59 -5.74
C GLY A 11 32.98 33.47 -5.30
N VAL A 12 32.27 32.89 -6.27
CA VAL A 12 31.48 31.67 -6.10
C VAL A 12 32.42 30.48 -6.30
N ASP A 13 32.59 29.72 -5.22
CA ASP A 13 33.31 28.44 -5.16
C ASP A 13 32.34 27.36 -5.66
N GLU A 14 32.60 26.82 -6.86
CA GLU A 14 31.87 25.68 -7.42
C GLU A 14 32.43 24.40 -6.81
N GLY A 15 31.83 23.96 -5.71
CA GLY A 15 32.12 22.67 -5.09
C GLY A 15 31.46 21.53 -5.85
N GLU A 16 32.25 20.75 -6.59
CA GLU A 16 31.91 19.43 -7.13
C GLU A 16 31.43 18.49 -6.01
N ALA A 17 30.20 18.00 -6.11
CA ALA A 17 29.70 16.91 -5.28
C ALA A 17 30.17 15.57 -5.89
N SER A 18 31.14 14.94 -5.24
CA SER A 18 31.56 13.58 -5.56
C SER A 18 30.53 12.56 -5.08
N GLU A 19 30.19 11.61 -5.95
CA GLU A 19 29.38 10.43 -5.65
C GLU A 19 30.10 9.56 -4.61
N GLY A 20 29.53 9.49 -3.41
CA GLY A 20 29.97 8.62 -2.33
C GLY A 20 29.08 7.37 -2.26
N ASP A 21 29.63 6.25 -2.73
CA ASP A 21 29.18 4.89 -2.47
C ASP A 21 29.03 4.65 -0.96
N ALA A 22 27.79 4.43 -0.50
CA ALA A 22 27.47 4.10 0.89
C ALA A 22 27.03 2.65 0.98
N THR A 23 28.04 1.80 1.12
CA THR A 23 27.94 0.40 1.53
C THR A 23 27.13 0.25 2.82
N HIS A 24 26.16 -0.66 2.81
CA HIS A 24 25.34 -1.03 3.96
C HIS A 24 26.23 -1.70 5.03
N ALA A 25 26.55 -0.95 6.08
CA ALA A 25 27.15 -1.50 7.29
C ALA A 25 26.04 -1.88 8.27
N ALA A 26 25.86 -3.18 8.49
CA ALA A 26 25.08 -3.71 9.60
C ALA A 26 25.71 -3.25 10.93
N GLY A 27 25.06 -2.31 11.60
CA GLY A 27 25.43 -1.82 12.93
C GLY A 27 24.43 -2.31 13.96
N THR A 28 24.88 -3.15 14.88
CA THR A 28 24.15 -3.58 16.08
C THR A 28 24.19 -2.52 17.17
N ASP A 29 23.12 -2.51 17.97
CA ASP A 29 22.98 -1.96 19.33
C ASP A 29 22.75 -0.45 19.50
N GLY A 30 21.47 -0.07 19.36
CA GLY A 30 20.86 1.08 20.04
C GLY A 30 19.65 0.60 20.85
N ALA A 31 19.87 0.20 22.11
CA ALA A 31 18.79 -0.12 23.04
C ALA A 31 18.01 1.16 23.41
N GLY A 32 16.76 1.28 22.96
CA GLY A 32 15.79 2.21 23.54
C GLY A 32 14.86 2.97 22.58
N ARG A 33 13.96 2.26 21.87
CA ARG A 33 12.51 2.59 21.75
C ARG A 33 11.80 1.46 20.99
N SER A 34 10.97 0.75 21.77
CA SER A 34 9.97 -0.28 21.47
C SER A 34 9.78 -0.72 20.01
N GLY A 35 9.90 -2.04 19.78
CA GLY A 35 9.17 -2.69 18.69
C GLY A 35 7.68 -2.34 18.75
N THR A 36 7.04 -2.36 17.60
CA THR A 36 5.67 -1.89 17.37
C THR A 36 4.71 -2.22 18.51
N ASP A 37 4.22 -1.20 19.23
CA ASP A 37 3.12 -1.40 20.16
C ASP A 37 1.82 -1.58 19.35
N ARG A 38 1.29 -2.79 19.38
CA ARG A 38 0.05 -3.16 18.71
C ARG A 38 -1.13 -2.30 19.16
N GLU A 39 -1.19 -1.92 20.44
CA GLU A 39 -2.23 -1.05 20.97
C GLU A 39 -2.12 0.37 20.39
N GLN A 40 -0.89 0.88 20.26
CA GLN A 40 -0.63 2.16 19.60
C GLN A 40 -1.10 2.16 18.13
N ILE A 41 -0.84 1.09 17.38
CA ILE A 41 -1.34 0.99 15.99
C ILE A 41 -2.86 0.94 15.96
N ALA A 42 -3.51 0.16 16.82
CA ALA A 42 -4.96 0.11 16.87
C ALA A 42 -5.55 1.51 17.11
N LYS A 43 -5.01 2.26 18.08
CA LYS A 43 -5.39 3.66 18.33
C LYS A 43 -5.12 4.58 17.16
N LEU A 44 -4.05 4.35 16.41
CA LEU A 44 -3.72 5.11 15.20
C LEU A 44 -4.77 4.87 14.11
N ILE A 45 -5.11 3.61 13.85
CA ILE A 45 -6.17 3.23 12.89
C ILE A 45 -7.51 3.84 13.32
N ASP A 46 -7.83 3.78 14.61
CA ASP A 46 -9.10 4.28 15.15
C ASP A 46 -9.16 5.82 15.26
N GLY A 47 -8.06 6.53 14.96
CA GLY A 47 -7.98 7.98 15.12
C GLY A 47 -8.07 8.46 16.57
N THR A 48 -7.78 7.59 17.54
CA THR A 48 -7.87 7.88 18.98
C THR A 48 -6.50 8.09 19.64
N LEU A 49 -5.42 7.99 18.86
CA LEU A 49 -4.06 8.20 19.35
C LEU A 49 -3.85 9.67 19.81
N PRO A 50 -3.37 9.92 21.05
CA PRO A 50 -3.13 11.27 21.52
C PRO A 50 -2.11 12.02 20.66
N TRP A 51 -2.32 13.32 20.43
CA TRP A 51 -1.43 14.17 19.63
C TRP A 51 0.04 14.10 20.07
N SER A 52 0.30 14.04 21.38
CA SER A 52 1.67 13.94 21.89
C SER A 52 2.37 12.67 21.43
N GLU A 53 1.65 11.54 21.42
CA GLU A 53 2.17 10.24 21.01
C GLU A 53 2.33 10.16 19.49
N LEU A 54 1.31 10.60 18.72
CA LEU A 54 1.43 10.74 17.26
C LEU A 54 2.66 11.56 16.86
N ARG A 55 2.83 12.75 17.46
CA ARG A 55 3.92 13.68 17.14
C ARG A 55 5.30 13.18 17.54
N ASN A 56 5.41 12.59 18.73
CA ASN A 56 6.72 12.23 19.27
C ASN A 56 7.16 10.81 18.87
N ASP A 57 6.21 9.90 18.64
CA ASP A 57 6.49 8.48 18.50
C ASP A 57 6.25 7.92 17.10
N VAL A 58 5.30 8.46 16.33
CA VAL A 58 4.90 7.93 15.01
C VAL A 58 5.42 8.79 13.85
N LEU A 59 5.30 10.11 13.94
CA LEU A 59 5.72 11.03 12.86
C LEU A 59 7.23 11.11 12.60
N PRO A 60 8.13 11.04 13.60
CA PRO A 60 9.57 11.10 13.35
C PRO A 60 10.10 9.86 12.64
N ASP A 61 11.30 9.98 12.06
CA ASP A 61 12.08 8.86 11.53
C ASP A 61 13.07 8.32 12.58
N PRO A 62 13.54 7.07 12.44
CA PRO A 62 13.19 6.10 11.39
C PRO A 62 11.78 5.51 11.57
N LYS A 63 11.17 5.05 10.45
CA LYS A 63 9.94 4.27 10.49
C LYS A 63 10.20 2.86 10.97
N ASP A 64 9.21 2.35 11.71
CA ASP A 64 9.20 0.98 12.18
C ASP A 64 8.92 0.02 11.02
N PRO A 65 9.85 -0.89 10.65
CA PRO A 65 9.66 -1.82 9.55
C PRO A 65 8.55 -2.84 9.81
N GLN A 66 8.13 -3.08 11.06
CA GLN A 66 7.01 -3.97 11.40
C GLN A 66 5.63 -3.28 11.36
N ARG A 67 5.58 -1.98 11.04
CA ARG A 67 4.33 -1.18 10.99
C ARG A 67 3.31 -1.77 10.02
N PHE A 68 3.75 -2.15 8.82
CA PHE A 68 2.88 -2.67 7.77
C PHE A 68 2.21 -3.98 8.22
N GLU A 69 3.02 -4.93 8.69
CA GLU A 69 2.53 -6.25 9.13
C GLU A 69 1.58 -6.17 10.31
N THR A 70 1.91 -5.35 11.31
CA THR A 70 1.06 -5.20 12.48
C THR A 70 -0.26 -4.51 12.11
N THR A 71 -0.23 -3.53 11.21
CA THR A 71 -1.45 -2.87 10.68
C THR A 71 -2.33 -3.89 9.96
N ARG A 72 -1.74 -4.67 9.06
CA ARG A 72 -2.45 -5.69 8.28
C ARG A 72 -3.13 -6.72 9.18
N ALA A 73 -2.41 -7.28 10.17
CA ALA A 73 -2.97 -8.26 11.09
C ALA A 73 -4.14 -7.68 11.91
N ILE A 74 -4.06 -6.42 12.33
CA ILE A 74 -5.17 -5.75 13.02
C ILE A 74 -6.39 -5.58 12.10
N LEU A 75 -6.18 -5.27 10.82
CA LEU A 75 -7.27 -5.14 9.84
C LEU A 75 -7.91 -6.48 9.52
N GLU A 76 -7.12 -7.54 9.37
CA GLU A 76 -7.60 -8.93 9.16
C GLU A 76 -8.48 -9.40 10.33
N GLU A 77 -8.13 -9.05 11.57
CA GLU A 77 -8.97 -9.37 12.73
C GLU A 77 -10.28 -8.57 12.84
N ARG A 78 -10.47 -7.54 12.01
CA ARG A 78 -11.66 -6.66 12.02
C ARG A 78 -12.67 -6.98 10.94
N VAL A 79 -12.34 -7.87 10.00
CA VAL A 79 -13.22 -8.29 8.91
C VAL A 79 -13.86 -9.64 9.21
N ASP A 80 -15.02 -9.89 8.60
CA ASP A 80 -15.80 -11.13 8.80
C ASP A 80 -15.49 -12.22 7.74
N TRP A 81 -14.31 -12.16 7.13
CA TRP A 81 -13.86 -13.09 6.08
C TRP A 81 -12.39 -13.46 6.24
N ASP A 82 -12.01 -14.62 5.69
CA ASP A 82 -10.73 -15.30 6.00
C ASP A 82 -9.64 -15.08 4.93
N GLU A 83 -9.95 -14.49 3.77
CA GLU A 83 -8.93 -14.24 2.75
C GLU A 83 -7.84 -13.32 3.28
N PRO A 84 -6.54 -13.59 3.04
CA PRO A 84 -5.48 -12.73 3.52
C PRO A 84 -5.54 -11.36 2.85
N ILE A 85 -5.42 -10.30 3.65
CA ILE A 85 -5.22 -8.94 3.15
C ILE A 85 -3.80 -8.85 2.61
N LEU A 86 -3.63 -8.40 1.38
CA LEU A 86 -2.32 -8.17 0.76
C LEU A 86 -1.93 -6.70 0.85
N VAL A 87 -2.85 -5.80 0.53
CA VAL A 87 -2.63 -4.35 0.61
C VAL A 87 -3.95 -3.63 0.96
N PRO A 88 -3.99 -2.81 2.04
CA PRO A 88 -5.09 -1.88 2.25
C PRO A 88 -5.03 -0.75 1.22
N LEU A 89 -6.11 -0.55 0.46
CA LEU A 89 -6.23 0.53 -0.53
C LEU A 89 -6.78 1.81 0.09
N ASN A 90 -7.76 1.67 0.99
CA ASN A 90 -8.30 2.75 1.83
C ASN A 90 -8.85 2.17 3.14
N GLU A 91 -9.69 2.92 3.87
CA GLU A 91 -10.18 2.49 5.19
C GLU A 91 -11.03 1.19 5.14
N LYS A 92 -11.80 0.94 4.05
CA LYS A 92 -12.74 -0.20 3.91
C LYS A 92 -12.54 -1.00 2.63
N LEU A 93 -11.40 -0.86 1.96
CA LEU A 93 -11.13 -1.48 0.67
C LEU A 93 -9.72 -2.06 0.66
N TYR A 94 -9.62 -3.32 0.25
CA TYR A 94 -8.39 -4.10 0.34
C TYR A 94 -8.16 -4.85 -0.97
N VAL A 95 -6.90 -5.10 -1.31
CA VAL A 95 -6.53 -6.21 -2.19
C VAL A 95 -6.35 -7.44 -1.33
N VAL A 96 -7.02 -8.54 -1.69
CA VAL A 96 -7.00 -9.82 -0.96
C VAL A 96 -6.54 -10.96 -1.86
N GLY A 97 -6.00 -12.03 -1.26
CA GLY A 97 -5.69 -13.28 -1.96
C GLY A 97 -6.86 -14.26 -1.91
N THR A 98 -7.47 -14.59 -3.05
CA THR A 98 -8.57 -15.56 -3.15
C THR A 98 -8.11 -16.82 -3.89
N ASP A 99 -8.92 -17.89 -3.84
CA ASP A 99 -8.72 -19.09 -4.67
C ASP A 99 -8.69 -18.77 -6.18
N GLY A 100 -9.37 -17.70 -6.60
CA GLY A 100 -9.43 -17.21 -7.98
C GLY A 100 -8.30 -16.26 -8.36
N GLY A 101 -7.33 -16.01 -7.46
CA GLY A 101 -6.30 -14.98 -7.62
C GLY A 101 -6.57 -13.75 -6.75
N ARG A 102 -5.89 -12.64 -7.05
CA ARG A 102 -6.00 -11.41 -6.26
C ARG A 102 -7.22 -10.59 -6.67
N ALA A 103 -7.99 -10.10 -5.71
CA ALA A 103 -9.21 -9.34 -5.95
C ALA A 103 -9.29 -8.09 -5.07
N VAL A 104 -10.02 -7.07 -5.53
CA VAL A 104 -10.39 -5.91 -4.70
C VAL A 104 -11.67 -6.23 -3.94
N LYS A 105 -11.63 -6.13 -2.61
CA LYS A 105 -12.71 -6.52 -1.70
C LYS A 105 -13.00 -5.44 -0.67
N CYS A 106 -14.27 -5.13 -0.44
CA CYS A 106 -14.73 -4.25 0.63
C CYS A 106 -14.65 -4.97 1.98
N GLU A 107 -14.47 -4.21 3.07
CA GLU A 107 -14.64 -4.66 4.46
C GLU A 107 -15.89 -5.51 4.67
N CYS A 108 -17.03 -5.16 4.03
CA CYS A 108 -18.26 -5.94 4.15
C CYS A 108 -18.26 -7.29 3.39
N GLY A 109 -17.15 -7.64 2.74
CA GLY A 109 -16.99 -8.88 1.97
C GLY A 109 -17.41 -8.81 0.49
N HIS A 110 -17.85 -7.64 -0.02
CA HIS A 110 -18.17 -7.51 -1.44
C HIS A 110 -16.91 -7.44 -2.30
N GLU A 111 -16.78 -8.35 -3.26
CA GLU A 111 -15.70 -8.38 -4.25
C GLU A 111 -16.08 -7.60 -5.50
N PHE A 112 -15.20 -6.71 -5.95
CA PHE A 112 -15.43 -5.83 -7.09
C PHE A 112 -14.91 -6.42 -8.40
N CYS A 113 -13.60 -6.68 -8.47
CA CYS A 113 -12.87 -7.02 -9.68
C CYS A 113 -11.51 -7.66 -9.34
N PRO A 114 -10.80 -8.23 -10.33
CA PRO A 114 -9.37 -8.53 -10.23
C PRO A 114 -8.55 -7.33 -9.74
N ALA A 115 -7.42 -7.61 -9.08
CA ALA A 115 -6.57 -6.57 -8.47
C ALA A 115 -5.86 -5.64 -9.46
N ASP A 116 -5.76 -6.03 -10.74
CA ASP A 116 -5.19 -5.24 -11.83
C ASP A 116 -6.24 -4.43 -12.61
N GLU A 117 -7.50 -4.48 -12.19
CA GLU A 117 -8.59 -3.70 -12.77
C GLU A 117 -9.02 -2.54 -11.85
N ASN A 118 -9.61 -1.50 -12.44
CA ASN A 118 -10.11 -0.35 -11.69
C ASN A 118 -11.44 -0.67 -10.99
N TRP A 119 -11.40 -0.87 -9.67
CA TRP A 119 -12.58 -1.18 -8.84
C TRP A 119 -13.74 -0.19 -8.98
N LYS A 120 -13.46 1.08 -9.34
CA LYS A 120 -14.52 2.09 -9.56
C LYS A 120 -15.45 1.71 -10.71
N GLU A 121 -14.97 0.95 -11.70
CA GLU A 121 -15.81 0.49 -12.82
C GLU A 121 -16.87 -0.54 -12.39
N SER A 122 -16.66 -1.19 -11.24
CA SER A 122 -17.61 -2.14 -10.63
C SER A 122 -18.37 -1.54 -9.43
N ALA A 123 -18.12 -0.27 -9.10
CA ALA A 123 -18.77 0.42 -8.00
C ALA A 123 -20.11 1.06 -8.40
N ARG A 124 -20.92 1.46 -7.41
CA ARG A 124 -22.04 2.38 -7.63
C ARG A 124 -21.53 3.81 -7.63
N VAL A 125 -22.06 4.67 -8.48
CA VAL A 125 -21.68 6.09 -8.52
C VAL A 125 -22.90 6.99 -8.37
N ARG A 126 -22.80 8.00 -7.50
CA ARG A 126 -23.66 9.19 -7.52
C ARG A 126 -22.83 10.34 -8.09
N VAL A 127 -23.36 11.00 -9.11
CA VAL A 127 -22.72 12.16 -9.71
C VAL A 127 -23.51 13.39 -9.32
N ARG A 128 -22.90 14.33 -8.61
CA ARG A 128 -23.49 15.65 -8.34
C ARG A 128 -22.98 16.62 -9.38
N GLU A 129 -23.90 17.14 -10.20
CA GLU A 129 -23.53 17.98 -11.34
C GLU A 129 -24.33 19.29 -11.44
N ASP A 130 -25.35 19.48 -10.61
CA ASP A 130 -26.10 20.74 -10.53
C ASP A 130 -26.03 21.40 -9.14
N GLU A 131 -26.47 22.66 -9.09
CA GLU A 131 -26.40 23.49 -7.89
C GLU A 131 -27.30 22.97 -6.75
N GLU A 132 -28.40 22.30 -7.05
CA GLU A 132 -29.30 21.73 -6.05
C GLU A 132 -28.63 20.56 -5.32
N GLU A 133 -28.06 19.62 -6.08
CA GLU A 133 -27.35 18.46 -5.52
C GLU A 133 -26.09 18.86 -4.75
N VAL A 134 -25.39 19.89 -5.22
CA VAL A 134 -24.21 20.45 -4.56
C VAL A 134 -24.60 21.19 -3.27
N GLY A 135 -25.73 21.90 -3.30
CA GLY A 135 -26.30 22.59 -2.14
C GLY A 135 -26.69 21.66 -0.99
N GLU A 136 -26.83 20.35 -1.23
CA GLU A 136 -27.01 19.35 -0.15
C GLU A 136 -25.81 19.26 0.79
N ILE A 137 -24.59 19.51 0.27
CA ILE A 137 -23.32 19.29 1.00
C ILE A 137 -22.46 20.55 1.13
N TYR A 138 -22.73 21.59 0.34
CA TYR A 138 -22.07 22.90 0.44
C TYR A 138 -23.07 24.02 0.69
N PRO A 139 -22.74 25.02 1.53
CA PRO A 139 -23.49 26.26 1.58
C PRO A 139 -23.54 26.96 0.21
N GLU A 140 -24.58 27.75 0.00
CA GLU A 140 -24.75 28.57 -1.21
C GLU A 140 -23.47 29.39 -1.50
N GLY A 141 -22.99 29.31 -2.75
CA GLY A 141 -21.77 29.97 -3.20
C GLY A 141 -20.44 29.38 -2.72
N MET A 142 -20.45 28.27 -1.96
CA MET A 142 -19.24 27.55 -1.55
C MET A 142 -19.01 26.22 -2.28
N GLY A 143 -19.98 25.78 -3.07
CA GLY A 143 -19.87 24.59 -3.92
C GLY A 143 -19.15 24.85 -5.25
N GLN A 144 -19.04 23.83 -6.09
CA GLN A 144 -18.53 24.01 -7.44
C GLN A 144 -19.45 24.94 -8.26
N ASN A 145 -18.84 25.73 -9.14
CA ASN A 145 -19.58 26.57 -10.07
C ASN A 145 -20.16 25.71 -11.20
N SER A 146 -21.48 25.76 -11.39
CA SER A 146 -22.21 25.01 -12.41
C SER A 146 -21.76 25.32 -13.84
N ASP A 147 -21.29 26.54 -14.12
CA ASP A 147 -20.77 26.93 -15.44
C ASP A 147 -19.47 26.21 -15.82
N TRP A 148 -18.74 25.67 -14.83
CA TRP A 148 -17.45 25.04 -15.05
C TRP A 148 -17.59 23.55 -15.40
N THR A 149 -18.82 23.05 -15.51
CA THR A 149 -19.13 21.66 -15.86
C THR A 149 -18.33 20.68 -14.98
N PHE A 150 -18.34 20.91 -13.66
CA PHE A 150 -17.65 20.05 -12.68
C PHE A 150 -18.61 19.02 -12.06
N GLN A 151 -18.09 17.83 -11.82
CA GLN A 151 -18.79 16.71 -11.21
C GLN A 151 -18.11 16.30 -9.91
N LEU A 152 -18.90 16.11 -8.86
CA LEU A 152 -18.49 15.33 -7.68
C LEU A 152 -19.03 13.92 -7.85
N ARG A 153 -18.14 12.97 -8.13
CA ARG A 153 -18.49 11.55 -8.32
C ARG A 153 -18.20 10.81 -7.03
N GLU A 154 -19.25 10.44 -6.33
CA GLU A 154 -19.19 9.67 -5.09
C GLU A 154 -19.29 8.17 -5.43
N TRP A 155 -18.25 7.41 -5.10
CA TRP A 155 -18.16 5.98 -5.39
C TRP A 155 -18.52 5.15 -4.16
N PHE A 156 -19.44 4.22 -4.32
CA PHE A 156 -19.99 3.42 -3.22
C PHE A 156 -19.84 1.93 -3.46
N CYS A 157 -19.63 1.20 -2.36
CA CYS A 157 -19.71 -0.26 -2.35
C CYS A 157 -21.13 -0.73 -2.71
N PRO A 158 -21.32 -1.61 -3.71
CA PRO A 158 -22.62 -2.19 -4.04
C PRO A 158 -23.24 -3.05 -2.92
N GLY A 159 -22.42 -3.60 -2.02
CA GLY A 159 -22.87 -4.48 -0.93
C GLY A 159 -23.40 -3.72 0.28
N CYS A 160 -22.63 -2.75 0.79
CA CYS A 160 -22.94 -2.06 2.05
C CYS A 160 -23.19 -0.54 1.91
N PHE A 161 -23.04 0.03 0.71
CA PHE A 161 -23.14 1.47 0.44
C PHE A 161 -22.14 2.36 1.19
N ALA A 162 -21.03 1.79 1.69
CA ALA A 162 -19.91 2.61 2.15
C ALA A 162 -19.42 3.50 1.02
N GLN A 163 -19.22 4.79 1.28
CA GLN A 163 -18.56 5.73 0.36
C GLN A 163 -17.07 5.45 0.40
N LEU A 164 -16.52 4.96 -0.71
CA LEU A 164 -15.14 4.48 -0.80
C LEU A 164 -14.20 5.52 -1.40
N ASP A 165 -14.70 6.41 -2.24
CA ASP A 165 -13.91 7.50 -2.82
C ASP A 165 -14.81 8.63 -3.36
N VAL A 166 -14.23 9.81 -3.58
CA VAL A 166 -14.88 10.97 -4.20
C VAL A 166 -13.94 11.61 -5.22
N ASP A 167 -14.33 11.60 -6.49
CA ASP A 167 -13.62 12.34 -7.54
C ASP A 167 -14.27 13.70 -7.78
N ALA A 168 -13.49 14.78 -7.65
CA ALA A 168 -13.89 16.13 -8.01
C ALA A 168 -13.25 16.52 -9.37
N VAL A 169 -13.96 16.24 -10.46
CA VAL A 169 -13.40 16.31 -11.82
C VAL A 169 -14.33 17.03 -12.80
N PRO A 170 -13.81 17.61 -13.89
CA PRO A 170 -14.66 18.10 -14.99
C PRO A 170 -15.51 16.99 -15.60
N ALA A 171 -16.66 17.34 -16.17
CA ALA A 171 -17.49 16.38 -16.89
C ALA A 171 -16.75 15.84 -18.12
N GLY A 172 -16.95 14.55 -18.40
CA GLY A 172 -16.23 13.83 -19.45
C GLY A 172 -14.81 13.40 -19.06
N TYR A 173 -14.29 13.80 -17.89
CA TYR A 173 -13.01 13.28 -17.39
C TYR A 173 -13.13 11.76 -17.14
N PRO A 174 -12.09 10.96 -17.48
CA PRO A 174 -12.14 9.50 -17.28
C PRO A 174 -12.31 9.13 -15.80
N VAL A 175 -12.75 7.89 -15.57
CA VAL A 175 -12.72 7.29 -14.22
C VAL A 175 -11.25 7.08 -13.84
N LEU A 176 -10.84 7.64 -12.70
CA LEU A 176 -9.45 7.58 -12.27
C LEU A 176 -9.10 6.19 -11.74
N HIS A 177 -8.04 5.58 -12.25
CA HIS A 177 -7.41 4.43 -11.63
C HIS A 177 -6.29 4.92 -10.71
N ALA A 178 -6.60 5.05 -9.42
CA ALA A 178 -5.73 5.80 -8.49
C ALA A 178 -4.43 5.06 -8.13
N PHE A 179 -4.47 3.72 -8.06
CA PHE A 179 -3.35 2.94 -7.56
C PHE A 179 -3.33 1.51 -8.11
N GLU A 180 -2.19 1.12 -8.68
CA GLU A 180 -1.88 -0.23 -9.18
C GLU A 180 -0.63 -0.76 -8.44
N PRO A 181 -0.80 -1.44 -7.28
CA PRO A 181 0.34 -1.90 -6.49
C PRO A 181 1.08 -3.07 -7.15
N ASP A 182 2.41 -2.96 -7.23
CA ASP A 182 3.27 -4.14 -7.45
C ASP A 182 3.46 -4.88 -6.13
N ILE A 183 2.50 -5.75 -5.82
CA ILE A 183 2.44 -6.51 -4.56
C ILE A 183 3.64 -7.44 -4.44
N ASP A 184 4.03 -8.11 -5.52
CA ASP A 184 5.13 -9.08 -5.47
C ASP A 184 6.47 -8.37 -5.24
N ALA A 185 6.75 -7.28 -5.95
CA ALA A 185 7.97 -6.49 -5.70
C ALA A 185 8.01 -5.90 -4.28
N PHE A 186 6.87 -5.45 -3.75
CA PHE A 186 6.78 -4.94 -2.39
C PHE A 186 7.12 -6.03 -1.36
N TYR A 187 6.49 -7.19 -1.46
CA TYR A 187 6.72 -8.29 -0.52
C TYR A 187 8.13 -8.91 -0.68
N GLU A 188 8.49 -9.32 -1.89
CA GLU A 188 9.75 -10.05 -2.12
C GLU A 188 10.96 -9.11 -2.09
N GLY A 189 10.85 -7.97 -2.77
CA GLY A 189 11.97 -7.04 -2.93
C GLY A 189 12.20 -6.15 -1.72
N TRP A 190 11.14 -5.70 -1.05
CA TRP A 190 11.28 -4.72 0.05
C TRP A 190 11.13 -5.38 1.42
N LEU A 191 10.17 -6.28 1.60
CA LEU A 191 9.95 -6.98 2.87
C LEU A 191 10.77 -8.28 2.99
N GLY A 192 11.31 -8.80 1.88
CA GLY A 192 12.18 -9.98 1.85
C GLY A 192 11.44 -11.29 2.11
N ARG A 193 10.15 -11.38 1.77
CA ARG A 193 9.30 -12.56 2.01
C ARG A 193 8.19 -12.67 0.96
N PRO A 194 7.64 -13.86 0.68
CA PRO A 194 6.50 -13.97 -0.22
C PRO A 194 5.27 -13.24 0.34
N ALA A 195 4.35 -12.85 -0.55
CA ALA A 195 3.03 -12.38 -0.15
C ALA A 195 2.21 -13.52 0.50
N PRO A 196 1.28 -13.24 1.43
CA PRO A 196 0.50 -14.26 2.12
C PRO A 196 -0.22 -15.26 1.21
N ASP A 197 -0.72 -14.80 0.07
CA ASP A 197 -1.39 -15.63 -0.94
C ASP A 197 -0.44 -16.62 -1.64
N ARG A 198 0.87 -16.50 -1.37
CA ARG A 198 1.94 -17.34 -1.92
C ARG A 198 2.72 -18.11 -0.86
N GLU A 199 2.47 -17.88 0.44
CA GLU A 199 3.21 -18.53 1.53
C GLU A 199 3.01 -20.07 1.54
N GLU A 200 1.79 -20.56 1.31
CA GLU A 200 1.50 -22.01 1.29
C GLU A 200 2.08 -22.76 0.08
N ALA A 201 2.36 -22.06 -1.02
CA ALA A 201 2.92 -22.69 -2.22
C ALA A 201 4.38 -23.15 -2.05
N VAL A 202 5.10 -22.60 -1.06
CA VAL A 202 6.54 -22.87 -0.85
C VAL A 202 6.79 -24.19 -0.11
N GLU A 203 5.81 -24.72 0.64
CA GLU A 203 5.96 -25.95 1.44
C GLU A 203 5.84 -27.26 0.63
N THR A 204 5.67 -27.21 -0.71
CA THR A 204 5.44 -28.41 -1.55
C THR A 204 6.58 -28.84 -2.47
N ASP A 205 7.78 -28.22 -2.42
CA ASP A 205 8.98 -28.84 -3.04
C ASP A 205 9.63 -29.83 -2.05
N GLY A 206 8.80 -30.76 -1.55
CA GLY A 206 9.24 -31.93 -0.81
C GLY A 206 9.97 -32.88 -1.76
N GLY A 207 11.30 -32.88 -1.69
CA GLY A 207 12.16 -34.02 -1.99
C GLY A 207 11.85 -34.77 -3.29
N ARG A 208 12.38 -34.28 -4.41
CA ARG A 208 12.74 -35.21 -5.50
C ARG A 208 13.96 -36.01 -5.03
N ASP A 209 13.69 -37.14 -4.41
CA ASP A 209 14.67 -38.21 -4.20
C ASP A 209 15.20 -38.63 -5.57
N VAL A 210 16.37 -38.12 -5.93
CA VAL A 210 17.19 -38.71 -6.99
C VAL A 210 17.83 -39.93 -6.35
N GLU A 211 17.12 -41.06 -6.34
CA GLU A 211 17.73 -42.35 -6.09
C GLU A 211 18.79 -42.57 -7.17
N SER A 212 20.05 -42.48 -6.76
CA SER A 212 21.18 -42.83 -7.60
C SER A 212 21.16 -44.34 -7.83
N GLU A 213 20.91 -44.74 -9.07
CA GLU A 213 21.21 -46.10 -9.55
C GLU A 213 22.74 -46.29 -9.50
N VAL A 214 23.23 -46.78 -8.36
CA VAL A 214 24.57 -47.33 -8.21
C VAL A 214 24.44 -48.82 -7.95
N ASP A 215 24.77 -49.57 -8.99
CA ASP A 215 25.53 -50.81 -8.98
C ASP A 215 24.98 -52.01 -8.19
N ARG A 216 24.33 -52.92 -8.92
CA ARG A 216 24.35 -54.36 -8.62
C ARG A 216 24.27 -55.15 -9.93
N THR A 217 25.41 -55.67 -10.38
CA THR A 217 25.61 -57.11 -10.64
C THR A 217 27.07 -57.39 -10.97
N GLU A 218 27.80 -57.89 -9.99
CA GLU A 218 28.97 -58.76 -10.21
C GLU A 218 28.48 -60.19 -10.49
N ASP A 219 29.30 -60.89 -11.28
CA ASP A 219 29.48 -62.34 -11.36
C ASP A 219 28.38 -63.25 -11.94
N THR A 220 28.59 -63.64 -13.19
CA THR A 220 28.58 -65.07 -13.56
C THR A 220 29.79 -65.42 -14.42
N GLU A 221 30.70 -66.13 -13.78
CA GLU A 221 31.79 -66.91 -14.37
C GLU A 221 31.23 -68.07 -15.23
N GLY A 222 31.81 -68.25 -16.41
CA GLY A 222 32.05 -69.52 -17.12
C GLY A 222 30.96 -70.60 -17.22
N ALA A 223 30.45 -70.81 -18.44
CA ALA A 223 30.26 -72.15 -19.00
C ALA A 223 30.04 -72.14 -20.53
N ARG A 224 31.02 -72.72 -21.25
CA ARG A 224 31.02 -73.26 -22.63
C ARG A 224 31.40 -72.34 -23.79
#